data_AF-A0A0G1WUE1-F1
#
_entry.id   AF-A0A0G1WUE1-F1
#
_cell.length_a   1.000
_cell.length_b   1.000
_cell.length_c   1.000
_cell.angle_alpha   90.00
_cell.angle_beta   90.00
_cell.angle_gamma   90.00
#
_symmetry.space_group_name_H-M   'P 1'
#
loop_
_entity.id
_entity.type
_entity.pdbx_description
1 polymer ?
#
loop_
_entity_poly.entity_id
_entity_poly.type
_entity_poly.pdbx_seq_one_letter_code
_entity_poly.pdbx_strand_id
1 'polypeptide(L)'
;MSENARVISESAFRHRVREAAYFRSLKRQHLGAYLASGNGATSDWQWAEQHERSFLNGFNIWVVPDEYFDCLVRVVAHKLWQERRNSTWKEVWKFADKELREQQGIRPSEQELVERTRQIHSAMEPGLARVDWVRARDYVSGRLDVRGQWDVLRFVGFEPTTVIVIRERAA
;
A
#
# COMPACT_ATOMS: atom_id res chain seq x y z
N MET A 1 22.68 7.16 2.13
CA MET A 1 21.50 6.30 1.88
C MET A 1 20.39 7.23 1.43
N SER A 2 19.86 7.11 0.21
CA SER A 2 18.73 7.95 -0.20
C SER A 2 17.52 7.58 0.66
N GLU A 3 17.00 8.55 1.41
CA GLU A 3 15.70 8.36 2.05
C GLU A 3 14.67 8.19 0.93
N ASN A 4 14.14 6.98 0.78
CA ASN A 4 13.11 6.71 -0.21
C ASN A 4 11.91 7.61 0.12
N ALA A 5 11.66 8.60 -0.74
CA ALA A 5 10.47 9.42 -0.64
C ALA A 5 9.23 8.51 -0.73
N ARG A 6 8.31 8.68 0.22
CA ARG A 6 7.02 7.98 0.22
C ARG A 6 5.96 8.93 -0.32
N VAL A 7 4.89 8.40 -0.89
CA VAL A 7 3.81 9.23 -1.42
C VAL A 7 2.46 8.79 -0.85
N ILE A 8 1.57 9.73 -0.61
CA ILE A 8 0.17 9.45 -0.29
C ILE A 8 -0.75 10.09 -1.31
N SER A 9 -1.91 9.47 -1.52
CA SER A 9 -2.95 10.02 -2.37
C SER A 9 -3.53 11.30 -1.75
N GLU A 10 -3.95 12.24 -2.58
CA GLU A 10 -4.61 13.47 -2.12
C GLU A 10 -5.89 13.14 -1.33
N SER A 11 -6.63 12.11 -1.75
CA SER A 11 -7.78 11.63 -1.01
C SER A 11 -7.44 11.13 0.39
N ALA A 12 -6.35 10.37 0.56
CA ALA A 12 -5.89 9.94 1.88
C ALA A 12 -5.46 11.12 2.75
N PHE A 13 -4.74 12.08 2.16
CA PHE A 13 -4.39 13.31 2.85
C PHE A 13 -5.64 14.05 3.35
N ARG A 14 -6.63 14.25 2.48
CA ARG A 14 -7.89 14.93 2.84
C ARG A 14 -8.68 14.16 3.91
N HIS A 15 -8.60 12.83 3.95
CA HIS A 15 -9.21 12.04 5.02
C HIS A 15 -8.57 12.34 6.37
N ARG A 16 -7.24 12.31 6.44
CA ARG A 16 -6.49 12.63 7.67
C ARG A 16 -6.80 14.03 8.17
N VAL A 17 -6.90 15.01 7.27
CA VAL A 17 -7.29 16.39 7.61
C VAL A 17 -8.70 16.43 8.22
N ARG A 18 -9.68 15.71 7.64
CA ARG A 18 -11.03 15.61 8.22
C ARG A 18 -11.02 15.02 9.63
N GLU A 19 -10.31 13.90 9.83
CA GLU A 19 -10.22 13.23 11.13
C GLU A 19 -9.57 14.15 12.18
N ALA A 20 -8.43 14.77 11.84
CA ALA A 20 -7.74 15.69 12.73
C ALA A 20 -8.60 16.92 13.08
N ALA A 21 -9.30 17.49 12.11
CA ALA A 21 -10.23 18.60 12.33
C ALA A 21 -11.41 18.17 13.24
N TYR A 22 -11.97 16.99 13.01
CA TYR A 22 -13.06 16.42 13.81
C TYR A 22 -12.64 16.23 15.28
N PHE A 23 -11.52 15.55 15.53
CA PHE A 23 -11.04 15.31 16.90
C PHE A 23 -10.67 16.60 17.62
N ARG A 24 -10.14 17.59 16.91
CA ARG A 24 -9.88 18.92 17.47
C ARG A 24 -11.17 19.65 17.86
N SER A 25 -12.19 19.59 17.01
CA SER A 25 -13.51 20.16 17.30
C SER A 25 -14.13 19.51 18.54
N LEU A 26 -14.11 18.17 18.65
CA LEU A 26 -14.57 17.45 19.84
C LEU A 26 -13.84 17.91 21.10
N LYS A 27 -12.50 18.02 21.05
CA LYS A 27 -11.70 18.49 22.18
C LYS A 27 -12.11 19.91 22.62
N ARG A 28 -12.41 20.81 21.68
CA ARG A 28 -12.88 22.17 21.96
C ARG A 28 -14.28 22.19 22.60
N GLN A 29 -15.19 21.33 22.14
CA GLN A 29 -16.53 21.17 22.74
C GLN A 29 -16.43 20.74 24.21
N HIS A 30 -15.57 19.75 24.50
CA HIS A 30 -15.35 19.30 25.88
C HIS A 30 -14.76 20.37 26.80
N LEU A 31 -14.01 21.33 26.26
CA LEU A 31 -13.38 22.41 27.02
C LEU A 31 -14.28 23.65 27.19
N GLY A 32 -15.55 23.62 26.78
CA GLY A 32 -16.48 24.75 26.91
C GLY A 32 -16.14 25.97 26.05
N ALA A 33 -15.19 25.84 25.10
CA ALA A 33 -14.65 26.95 24.32
C ALA A 33 -15.54 27.38 23.13
N TYR A 34 -16.70 26.73 22.94
CA TYR A 34 -17.51 26.84 21.73
C TYR A 34 -18.19 28.21 21.55
N LEU A 35 -18.28 29.03 22.61
CA LEU A 35 -18.98 30.32 22.59
C LEU A 35 -18.11 31.54 22.21
N ALA A 36 -16.79 31.38 22.02
CA ALA A 36 -15.89 32.54 21.85
C ALA A 36 -15.49 32.88 20.40
N SER A 37 -15.73 32.01 19.40
CA SER A 37 -15.38 32.36 18.01
C SER A 37 -16.27 31.65 17.00
N GLY A 38 -17.08 32.40 16.26
CA GLY A 38 -17.96 31.92 15.16
C GLY A 38 -17.25 31.28 13.96
N ASN A 39 -15.96 30.91 14.06
CA ASN A 39 -15.11 30.37 12.99
C ASN A 39 -14.53 28.98 13.31
N GLY A 40 -15.11 28.25 14.28
CA GLY A 40 -14.57 26.98 14.81
C GLY A 40 -14.17 25.96 13.74
N ALA A 41 -15.12 25.52 12.90
CA ALA A 41 -14.89 24.45 11.93
C ALA A 41 -13.85 24.80 10.84
N THR A 42 -13.92 26.00 10.26
CA THR A 42 -12.93 26.45 9.27
C THR A 42 -11.54 26.61 9.89
N SER A 43 -11.46 27.12 11.13
CA SER A 43 -10.19 27.23 11.86
C SER A 43 -9.59 25.87 12.20
N ASP A 44 -10.43 24.88 12.54
CA ASP A 44 -9.98 23.52 12.84
C ASP A 44 -9.52 22.80 11.56
N TRP A 45 -10.18 23.06 10.44
CA TRP A 45 -9.73 22.57 9.13
C TRP A 45 -8.36 23.13 8.72
N GLN A 46 -8.20 24.46 8.78
CA GLN A 46 -6.93 25.11 8.42
C GLN A 46 -5.78 24.62 9.31
N TRP A 47 -6.03 24.49 10.61
CA TRP A 47 -5.04 23.91 11.51
C TRP A 47 -4.72 22.46 11.13
N ALA A 48 -5.74 21.63 10.88
CA ALA A 48 -5.53 20.22 10.56
C ALA A 48 -4.73 20.06 9.26
N GLU A 49 -5.01 20.87 8.24
CA GLU A 49 -4.25 20.86 7.00
C GLU A 49 -2.78 21.24 7.22
N GLN A 50 -2.51 22.32 7.96
CA GLN A 50 -1.14 22.74 8.27
C GLN A 50 -0.40 21.70 9.10
N HIS A 51 -1.07 21.12 10.10
CA HIS A 51 -0.52 20.11 10.98
C HIS A 51 -0.15 18.84 10.21
N GLU A 52 -1.07 18.31 9.40
CA GLU A 52 -0.82 17.11 8.59
C GLU A 52 0.28 17.36 7.54
N ARG A 53 0.30 18.52 6.87
CA ARG A 53 1.40 18.86 5.94
C ARG A 53 2.76 18.90 6.63
N SER A 54 2.81 19.51 7.81
CA SER A 54 4.05 19.61 8.60
C SER A 54 4.54 18.23 9.05
N PHE A 55 3.62 17.38 9.50
CA PHE A 55 3.91 15.99 9.85
C PHE A 55 4.49 15.23 8.65
N LEU A 56 3.82 15.25 7.50
CA LEU A 56 4.25 14.52 6.30
C LEU A 56 5.62 14.99 5.79
N ASN A 57 5.85 16.30 5.78
CA ASN A 57 7.15 16.88 5.41
C ASN A 57 8.27 16.41 6.34
N GLY A 58 8.01 16.33 7.65
CA GLY A 58 8.98 15.83 8.63
C GLY A 58 9.41 14.38 8.41
N PHE A 59 8.59 13.59 7.71
CA PHE A 59 8.88 12.18 7.36
C PHE A 59 9.18 11.97 5.87
N ASN A 60 9.41 13.04 5.11
CA ASN A 60 9.67 13.00 3.66
C ASN A 60 8.57 12.23 2.88
N ILE A 61 7.31 12.47 3.28
CA ILE A 61 6.11 11.91 2.65
C ILE A 61 5.45 13.01 1.81
N TRP A 62 5.26 12.74 0.52
CA TRP A 62 4.70 13.69 -0.43
C TRP A 62 3.23 13.41 -0.71
N VAL A 63 2.42 14.45 -0.75
CA VAL A 63 1.03 14.35 -1.22
C VAL A 63 1.04 14.50 -2.74
N VAL A 64 0.48 13.52 -3.44
CA VAL A 64 0.36 13.55 -4.91
C VAL A 64 -1.11 13.43 -5.32
N PRO A 65 -1.52 13.98 -6.49
CA PRO A 65 -2.89 13.79 -6.96
C PRO A 65 -3.20 12.30 -7.14
N ASP A 66 -4.47 11.94 -6.96
CA ASP A 66 -4.91 10.54 -6.93
C ASP A 66 -4.57 9.80 -8.24
N GLU A 67 -4.62 10.49 -9.38
CA GLU A 67 -4.30 9.93 -10.69
C GLU A 67 -2.82 9.52 -10.79
N TYR A 68 -1.92 10.39 -10.30
CA TYR A 68 -0.49 10.09 -10.26
C TYR A 68 -0.20 8.96 -9.26
N PHE A 69 -0.90 8.95 -8.12
CA PHE A 69 -0.79 7.86 -7.15
C PHE A 69 -1.18 6.52 -7.80
N ASP A 70 -2.31 6.46 -8.49
CA ASP A 70 -2.77 5.24 -9.14
C ASP A 70 -1.82 4.79 -10.27
N CYS A 71 -1.21 5.72 -11.01
CA CYS A 71 -0.14 5.41 -11.96
C CYS A 71 1.06 4.74 -11.27
N LEU A 72 1.55 5.29 -10.16
CA LEU A 72 2.65 4.71 -9.39
C LEU A 72 2.32 3.30 -8.89
N VAL A 73 1.11 3.11 -8.35
CA VAL A 73 0.62 1.80 -7.90
C VAL A 73 0.58 0.80 -9.05
N ARG A 74 0.14 1.20 -10.25
CA ARG A 74 0.12 0.31 -11.43
C ARG A 74 1.52 -0.11 -11.86
N VAL A 75 2.48 0.82 -11.89
CA VAL A 75 3.87 0.51 -12.25
C VAL A 75 4.47 -0.48 -11.25
N VAL A 76 4.28 -0.24 -9.94
CA VAL A 76 4.79 -1.14 -8.90
C VAL A 76 4.08 -2.50 -8.94
N ALA A 77 2.76 -2.53 -9.12
CA ALA A 77 1.99 -3.77 -9.24
C ALA A 77 2.46 -4.60 -10.43
N HIS A 78 2.73 -3.95 -11.57
CA HIS A 78 3.28 -4.64 -12.73
C HIS A 78 4.65 -5.25 -12.45
N LYS A 79 5.53 -4.53 -11.75
CA LYS A 79 6.85 -5.04 -11.37
C LYS A 79 6.73 -6.25 -10.42
N LEU A 80 5.88 -6.16 -9.40
CA LEU A 80 5.62 -7.27 -8.47
C LEU A 80 5.06 -8.50 -9.19
N TRP A 81 4.13 -8.27 -10.12
CA TRP A 81 3.59 -9.33 -10.97
C TRP A 81 4.66 -9.96 -11.85
N GLN A 82 5.55 -9.17 -12.48
CA GLN A 82 6.66 -9.69 -13.30
C GLN A 82 7.62 -10.54 -12.47
N GLU A 83 8.02 -10.06 -11.29
CA GLU A 83 8.92 -10.79 -10.38
C GLU A 83 8.31 -12.13 -9.96
N ARG A 84 7.03 -12.12 -9.56
CA ARG A 84 6.30 -13.33 -9.20
C ARG A 84 6.15 -14.26 -10.40
N ARG A 85 5.71 -13.76 -11.55
CA ARG A 85 5.58 -14.53 -12.79
C ARG A 85 6.88 -15.23 -13.13
N ASN A 86 8.01 -14.54 -13.08
CA ASN A 86 9.32 -15.13 -13.36
C ASN A 86 9.70 -16.22 -12.34
N SER A 87 9.38 -16.02 -11.06
CA SER A 87 9.61 -17.03 -10.02
C SER A 87 8.73 -18.27 -10.21
N THR A 88 7.42 -18.05 -10.36
CA THR A 88 6.44 -19.13 -10.58
C THR A 88 6.72 -19.86 -11.87
N TRP A 89 7.08 -19.17 -12.95
CA TRP A 89 7.45 -19.81 -14.22
C TRP A 89 8.62 -20.78 -14.06
N LYS A 90 9.65 -20.43 -13.27
CA LYS A 90 10.78 -21.33 -12.99
C LYS A 90 10.36 -22.57 -12.18
N GLU A 91 9.44 -22.41 -11.24
CA GLU A 91 8.92 -23.53 -10.43
C GLU A 91 8.03 -24.45 -11.27
N VAL A 92 7.12 -23.87 -12.06
CA VAL A 92 6.24 -24.60 -12.97
C VAL A 92 7.05 -25.31 -14.04
N TRP A 93 8.12 -24.71 -14.56
CA TRP A 93 9.02 -25.35 -15.52
C TRP A 93 9.66 -26.62 -14.94
N LYS A 94 10.15 -26.56 -13.70
CA LYS A 94 10.73 -27.74 -13.02
C LYS A 94 9.68 -28.83 -12.80
N PHE A 95 8.46 -28.44 -12.44
CA PHE A 95 7.36 -29.37 -12.28
C PHE A 95 6.97 -30.03 -13.61
N ALA A 96 6.85 -29.24 -14.69
CA ALA A 96 6.54 -29.73 -16.04
C ALA A 96 7.61 -30.69 -16.56
N ASP A 97 8.89 -30.39 -16.36
CA ASP A 97 10.00 -31.28 -16.74
C ASP A 97 9.95 -32.60 -15.98
N LYS A 98 9.66 -32.56 -14.67
CA LYS A 98 9.50 -33.77 -13.87
C LYS A 98 8.31 -34.61 -14.36
N GLU A 99 7.15 -33.98 -14.51
CA GLU A 99 5.91 -34.66 -14.92
C GLU A 99 6.05 -35.32 -16.30
N LEU A 100 6.59 -34.60 -17.29
CA LEU A 100 6.78 -35.13 -18.64
C LEU A 100 7.80 -36.27 -18.69
N ARG A 101 8.89 -36.18 -17.91
CA ARG A 101 9.86 -37.28 -17.80
C ARG A 101 9.26 -38.54 -17.17
N GLU A 102 8.42 -38.38 -16.16
CA GLU A 102 7.71 -39.50 -15.52
C GLU A 102 6.71 -40.15 -16.48
N GLN A 103 6.04 -39.36 -17.32
CA GLN A 103 5.06 -39.87 -18.29
C GLN A 103 5.70 -40.55 -19.51
N GLN A 104 6.78 -39.98 -20.04
CA GLN A 104 7.38 -40.41 -21.30
C GLN A 104 8.61 -41.31 -21.11
N GLY A 105 9.22 -41.33 -19.93
CA GLY A 105 10.46 -42.06 -19.65
C GLY A 105 11.71 -41.50 -20.34
N ILE A 106 11.56 -40.44 -21.14
CA ILE A 106 12.60 -39.75 -21.89
C ILE A 106 12.62 -38.27 -21.55
N ARG A 107 13.71 -37.57 -21.92
CA ARG A 107 13.81 -36.13 -21.73
C ARG A 107 12.84 -35.41 -22.68
N PRO A 108 11.90 -34.59 -22.18
CA PRO A 108 10.98 -33.84 -23.01
C PRO A 108 11.71 -32.80 -23.86
N SER A 109 11.13 -32.51 -25.03
CA SER A 109 11.62 -31.44 -25.90
C SER A 109 11.34 -30.07 -25.30
N GLU A 110 12.10 -29.06 -25.74
CA GLU A 110 11.91 -27.67 -25.27
C GLU A 110 10.51 -27.14 -25.61
N GLN A 111 9.96 -27.52 -26.77
CA GLN A 111 8.61 -27.11 -27.17
C GLN A 111 7.53 -27.72 -26.27
N GLU A 112 7.65 -29.00 -25.91
CA GLU A 112 6.73 -29.67 -24.97
C GLU A 112 6.81 -29.05 -23.57
N LEU A 113 8.02 -28.72 -23.11
CA LEU A 113 8.23 -28.04 -21.84
C LEU A 113 7.57 -26.66 -21.80
N VAL A 114 7.76 -25.86 -22.86
CA VAL A 114 7.14 -24.53 -22.97
C VAL A 114 5.62 -24.63 -22.95
N GLU A 115 5.05 -25.53 -23.74
CA GLU A 115 3.60 -25.69 -23.86
C GLU A 115 2.99 -26.19 -22.54
N ARG A 116 3.61 -27.20 -21.91
CA ARG A 116 3.15 -27.73 -20.62
C ARG A 116 3.25 -26.68 -19.52
N THR A 117 4.36 -25.94 -19.47
CA THR A 117 4.55 -24.84 -18.51
C THR A 117 3.48 -23.77 -18.68
N ARG A 118 3.14 -23.42 -19.92
CA ARG A 118 2.10 -22.44 -20.22
C ARG A 118 0.72 -22.91 -19.76
N GLN A 119 0.37 -24.18 -19.97
CA GLN A 119 -0.90 -24.75 -19.54
C GLN A 119 -1.06 -24.70 -18.01
N ILE A 120 -0.03 -25.14 -17.28
CA ILE A 120 -0.06 -25.15 -15.81
C ILE A 120 -0.09 -23.72 -15.27
N HIS A 121 0.72 -22.82 -15.82
CA HIS A 121 0.77 -21.42 -15.39
C HIS A 121 -0.57 -20.70 -15.62
N SER A 122 -1.22 -20.92 -16.78
CA SER A 122 -2.50 -20.27 -17.11
C SER A 122 -3.63 -20.70 -16.16
N ALA A 123 -3.59 -21.94 -15.67
CA ALA A 123 -4.54 -22.43 -14.68
C ALA A 123 -4.40 -21.73 -13.30
N MET A 124 -3.27 -21.06 -13.02
CA MET A 124 -2.97 -20.41 -11.73
C MET A 124 -3.26 -18.89 -11.70
N GLU A 125 -3.51 -18.23 -12.84
CA GLU A 125 -3.48 -16.75 -12.95
C GLU A 125 -4.63 -15.93 -12.31
N PRO A 126 -5.91 -16.34 -12.29
CA PRO A 126 -7.02 -15.40 -12.05
C PRO A 126 -7.03 -14.68 -10.68
N GLY A 127 -6.42 -15.26 -9.64
CA GLY A 127 -6.41 -14.70 -8.29
C GLY A 127 -5.28 -13.70 -8.00
N LEU A 128 -4.26 -13.62 -8.85
CA LEU A 128 -2.97 -13.00 -8.49
C LEU A 128 -2.94 -11.49 -8.67
N ALA A 129 -3.64 -10.95 -9.69
CA ALA A 129 -3.60 -9.53 -10.05
C ALA A 129 -4.16 -8.61 -8.95
N ARG A 130 -5.23 -9.01 -8.26
CA ARG A 130 -5.83 -8.22 -7.17
C ARG A 130 -4.88 -8.12 -5.95
N VAL A 131 -4.15 -9.19 -5.65
CA VAL A 131 -3.19 -9.23 -4.55
C VAL A 131 -1.99 -8.32 -4.81
N ASP A 132 -1.50 -8.29 -6.05
CA ASP A 132 -0.38 -7.43 -6.44
C ASP A 132 -0.75 -5.94 -6.40
N TRP A 133 -1.98 -5.60 -6.73
CA TRP A 133 -2.45 -4.22 -6.64
C TRP A 133 -2.51 -3.70 -5.20
N VAL A 134 -3.01 -4.52 -4.26
CA VAL A 134 -3.02 -4.17 -2.82
C VAL A 134 -1.59 -4.04 -2.28
N ARG A 135 -0.71 -4.99 -2.59
CA ARG A 135 0.70 -4.95 -2.16
C ARG A 135 1.43 -3.73 -2.72
N ALA A 136 1.18 -3.38 -3.98
CA ALA A 136 1.77 -2.19 -4.59
C ALA A 136 1.30 -0.91 -3.91
N ARG A 137 0.02 -0.83 -3.54
CA ARG A 137 -0.56 0.29 -2.81
C ARG A 137 0.09 0.47 -1.43
N ASP A 138 0.28 -0.62 -0.71
CA ASP A 138 0.98 -0.64 0.58
C ASP A 138 2.45 -0.24 0.44
N TYR A 139 3.12 -0.71 -0.60
CA TYR A 139 4.52 -0.39 -0.87
C TYR A 139 4.71 1.11 -1.18
N VAL A 140 3.87 1.66 -2.05
CA VAL A 140 3.92 3.07 -2.48
C VAL A 140 3.58 4.02 -1.33
N SER A 141 2.54 3.69 -0.56
CA SER A 141 2.05 4.56 0.53
C SER A 141 2.64 4.29 1.90
N GLY A 142 3.33 3.16 2.09
CA GLY A 142 3.71 2.71 3.44
C GLY A 142 2.50 2.47 4.34
N ARG A 143 1.38 2.00 3.78
CA ARG A 143 0.06 1.80 4.45
C ARG A 143 -0.64 3.07 4.93
N LEU A 144 -0.25 4.23 4.41
CA LEU A 144 -0.87 5.52 4.77
C LEU A 144 -2.09 5.86 3.90
N ASP A 145 -2.40 5.03 2.90
CA ASP A 145 -3.49 5.27 1.97
C ASP A 145 -4.79 4.55 2.39
N VAL A 146 -5.86 5.32 2.55
CA VAL A 146 -7.17 4.88 3.09
C VAL A 146 -8.03 4.09 2.10
N ARG A 147 -7.59 3.94 0.84
CA ARG A 147 -8.30 3.20 -0.21
C ARG A 147 -7.93 1.69 -0.24
N GLY A 148 -7.05 1.22 0.65
CA GLY A 148 -6.86 -0.22 0.94
C GLY A 148 -8.01 -0.76 1.79
N GLN A 149 -8.17 -2.09 1.89
CA GLN A 149 -9.24 -2.73 2.67
C GLN A 149 -9.50 -1.99 3.99
N TRP A 150 -10.76 -1.67 4.24
CA TRP A 150 -11.31 -0.84 5.33
C TRP A 150 -11.07 -1.41 6.75
N ASP A 151 -9.95 -2.08 7.01
CA ASP A 151 -9.69 -2.82 8.25
C ASP A 151 -8.21 -2.87 8.68
N VAL A 152 -7.38 -1.82 8.53
CA VAL A 152 -6.13 -1.70 9.34
C VAL A 152 -5.75 -0.26 9.70
N LEU A 153 -6.72 0.61 9.92
CA LEU A 153 -6.55 1.79 10.78
C LEU A 153 -7.64 1.75 11.83
N ARG A 154 -7.58 0.75 12.72
CA ARG A 154 -8.20 0.91 14.04
C ARG A 154 -7.44 2.02 14.74
N PHE A 155 -7.99 3.22 14.69
CA PHE A 155 -7.78 4.22 15.73
C PHE A 155 -8.29 3.61 17.04
N VAL A 156 -7.43 2.85 17.73
CA VAL A 156 -7.61 2.59 19.14
C VAL A 156 -7.15 3.86 19.83
N GLY A 157 -8.10 4.74 20.16
CA GLY A 157 -7.81 5.83 21.09
C GLY A 157 -7.40 5.23 22.44
N PHE A 158 -6.26 5.65 22.98
CA PHE A 158 -6.12 6.34 24.27
C PHE A 158 -4.62 6.52 24.61
N GLU A 159 -4.30 7.71 25.09
CA GLU A 159 -3.10 8.12 25.84
C GLU A 159 -1.73 8.30 25.15
N PRO A 160 -0.94 9.29 25.62
CA PRO A 160 0.24 9.80 24.95
C PRO A 160 1.45 8.91 25.26
N THR A 161 1.54 7.76 24.61
CA THR A 161 2.70 6.89 24.80
C THR A 161 3.19 6.41 23.45
N THR A 162 4.23 7.09 22.97
CA THR A 162 5.33 6.53 22.18
C THR A 162 4.94 5.61 21.02
N VAL A 163 4.88 6.16 19.81
CA VAL A 163 4.97 5.32 18.60
C VAL A 163 6.41 4.83 18.48
N ILE A 164 6.66 3.61 18.94
CA ILE A 164 7.92 2.90 18.70
C ILE A 164 7.93 2.47 17.23
N VAL A 165 8.72 3.17 16.42
CA VAL A 165 9.09 2.69 15.08
C VAL A 165 10.21 1.68 15.27
N ILE A 166 9.89 0.38 15.15
CA ILE A 166 10.91 -0.67 15.10
C ILE A 166 11.66 -0.52 13.77
N ARG A 167 12.88 -0.01 13.86
CA ARG A 167 13.87 -0.04 12.78
C ARG A 167 14.52 -1.41 12.82
N GLU A 168 14.11 -2.34 11.98
CA GLU A 168 14.97 -3.48 11.67
C GLU A 168 16.16 -2.93 10.87
N ARG A 169 17.29 -2.75 11.56
CA ARG A 169 18.59 -2.67 10.90
C ARG A 169 19.05 -4.11 10.69
N ALA A 170 19.21 -4.49 9.44
CA ALA A 170 20.04 -5.63 9.08
C ALA A 170 21.50 -5.32 9.44
N ALA A 171 22.07 -6.14 10.32
CA ALA A 171 23.46 -6.61 10.34
C ALA A 171 23.51 -7.88 11.19
#